data_AF-A0A8T0MGB4-F1
#
_entry.id   AF-A0A8T0MGB4-F1
#
_cell.length_a   1.000
_cell.length_b   1.000
_cell.length_c   1.000
_cell.angle_alpha   90.00
_cell.angle_beta   90.00
_cell.angle_gamma   90.00
#
_symmetry.space_group_name_H-M   'P 1'
#
loop_
_entity.id
_entity.type
_entity.pdbx_description
1 polymer ?
#
loop_
_entity_poly.entity_id
_entity_poly.type
_entity_poly.pdbx_seq_one_letter_code
_entity_poly.pdbx_strand_id
1 'polypeptide(L)'
;MAFSDYYCIDTDGFWAMSPPQLEFGPDPTASPLLPTETTPAAASSPEVEAGDAAAAGCADERRLRRRISNRESARRSRARKQRRLNELRASAAALERRRRELAARAQAARGRLALARLANAGLRAEAAALSRRLLATRRAFTLGRLYHAATITAAAGGSGSGACSHGFVDIEQTIASLIA
;
A
#
# COMPACT_ATOMS: atom_id res chain seq x y z
N MET A 1 31.70 -12.87 -13.32
CA MET A 1 31.11 -12.06 -12.24
C MET A 1 29.62 -12.34 -12.18
N ALA A 2 29.21 -13.12 -11.18
CA ALA A 2 27.81 -13.47 -10.94
C ALA A 2 27.18 -12.38 -10.05
N PHE A 3 26.20 -11.66 -10.57
CA PHE A 3 25.27 -10.88 -9.75
C PHE A 3 23.97 -11.67 -9.69
N SER A 4 23.99 -12.66 -8.80
CA SER A 4 22.78 -13.20 -8.18
C SER A 4 22.24 -12.16 -7.20
N ASP A 5 20.94 -12.23 -6.97
CA ASP A 5 20.24 -11.61 -5.84
C ASP A 5 19.82 -10.15 -6.04
N TYR A 6 18.75 -9.95 -6.82
CA TYR A 6 17.90 -8.76 -6.69
C TYR A 6 16.47 -9.17 -6.30
N TYR A 7 16.21 -9.10 -5.00
CA TYR A 7 14.94 -8.85 -4.32
C TYR A 7 13.67 -9.30 -5.06
N CYS A 8 13.23 -10.53 -4.79
CA CYS A 8 11.81 -10.82 -4.72
C CYS A 8 11.24 -10.03 -3.55
N ILE A 9 10.70 -8.84 -3.80
CA ILE A 9 9.85 -8.17 -2.81
C ILE A 9 8.57 -9.01 -2.76
N ASP A 10 8.48 -9.89 -1.76
CA ASP A 10 7.24 -10.55 -1.38
C ASP A 10 6.23 -9.48 -0.97
N THR A 11 5.42 -9.03 -1.92
CA THR A 11 4.30 -8.11 -1.64
C THR A 11 3.09 -8.81 -1.01
N ASP A 12 3.19 -10.12 -0.80
CA ASP A 12 2.07 -10.96 -0.36
C ASP A 12 1.92 -10.97 1.17
N GLY A 13 2.93 -10.50 1.92
CA GLY A 13 2.89 -10.45 3.39
C GLY A 13 2.14 -9.26 3.98
N PHE A 14 1.94 -8.16 3.23
CA PHE A 14 1.36 -6.94 3.81
C PHE A 14 -0.15 -7.03 4.06
N TRP A 15 -0.86 -7.94 3.39
CA TRP A 15 -2.30 -8.15 3.55
C TRP A 15 -2.67 -9.24 4.57
N ALA A 16 -1.69 -9.92 5.17
CA ALA A 16 -1.90 -10.98 6.16
C ALA A 16 -2.12 -10.47 7.60
N MET A 17 -2.25 -9.15 7.82
CA MET A 17 -2.83 -8.65 9.06
C MET A 17 -4.34 -8.58 8.89
N SER A 18 -5.01 -9.61 9.43
CA SER A 18 -6.42 -9.51 9.80
C SER A 18 -6.63 -8.19 10.56
N PRO A 19 -7.57 -7.32 10.15
CA PRO A 19 -7.81 -6.08 10.87
C PRO A 19 -8.14 -6.42 12.32
N PRO A 20 -7.64 -5.64 13.31
CA PRO A 20 -8.00 -5.87 14.70
C PRO A 20 -9.53 -5.84 14.78
N GLN A 21 -10.11 -6.95 15.24
CA GLN A 21 -11.53 -7.03 15.54
C GLN A 21 -11.77 -5.99 16.63
N LEU A 22 -12.27 -4.83 16.24
CA LEU A 22 -12.78 -3.84 17.18
C LEU A 22 -14.09 -4.42 17.70
N GLU A 23 -13.98 -5.31 18.68
CA GLU A 23 -15.12 -5.89 19.38
C GLU A 23 -15.89 -4.74 20.01
N PHE A 24 -17.04 -4.42 19.42
CA PHE A 24 -18.10 -3.72 20.13
C PHE A 24 -18.57 -4.68 21.22
N GLY A 25 -17.96 -4.57 22.39
CA GLY A 25 -18.37 -5.32 23.58
C GLY A 25 -19.87 -5.10 23.83
N PRO A 26 -20.59 -6.14 24.29
CA PRO A 26 -22.02 -6.00 24.58
C PRO A 26 -22.22 -4.99 25.72
N ASP A 27 -23.13 -4.03 25.50
CA ASP A 27 -23.63 -3.08 26.49
C ASP A 27 -23.96 -3.78 27.82
N PRO A 28 -23.29 -3.47 28.95
CA PRO A 28 -23.67 -4.02 30.24
C PRO A 28 -24.60 -3.04 30.95
N THR A 29 -25.83 -2.82 30.45
CA THR A 29 -26.96 -2.34 31.27
C THR A 29 -28.28 -2.36 30.50
N ALA A 30 -28.74 -3.56 30.15
CA ALA A 30 -30.16 -3.80 29.98
C ALA A 30 -30.51 -5.05 30.80
N SER A 31 -31.11 -4.83 31.96
CA SER A 31 -31.81 -5.87 32.70
C SER A 31 -33.10 -5.31 33.28
N PRO A 32 -34.10 -6.18 33.44
CA PRO A 32 -35.48 -5.88 33.11
C PRO A 32 -36.28 -5.37 34.31
N LEU A 33 -37.45 -4.84 33.99
CA LEU A 33 -38.52 -4.43 34.89
C LEU A 33 -38.81 -5.50 35.97
N LEU A 34 -38.81 -5.08 37.23
CA LEU A 34 -39.70 -5.62 38.27
C LEU A 34 -40.34 -4.43 39.02
N PRO A 35 -41.64 -4.52 39.37
CA PRO A 35 -42.35 -3.45 40.06
C PRO A 35 -42.11 -3.55 41.57
N THR A 36 -41.50 -2.53 42.17
CA THR A 36 -41.54 -2.35 43.61
C THR A 36 -42.82 -1.63 43.99
N GLU A 37 -43.80 -2.38 44.46
CA GLU A 37 -44.81 -1.83 45.37
C GLU A 37 -44.07 -1.24 46.57
N THR A 38 -44.14 0.08 46.73
CA THR A 38 -43.77 0.76 47.97
C THR A 38 -45.03 1.42 48.50
N THR A 39 -45.49 0.87 49.60
CA THR A 39 -46.59 1.27 50.45
C THR A 39 -46.55 2.77 50.76
N PRO A 40 -47.70 3.49 50.76
CA PRO A 40 -47.75 4.88 51.16
C PRO A 40 -47.82 4.95 52.69
N ALA A 41 -46.79 5.50 53.33
CA ALA A 41 -46.80 5.79 54.76
C ALA A 41 -46.42 7.27 54.99
N ALA A 42 -47.49 8.06 55.07
CA ALA A 42 -47.75 9.20 55.95
C ALA A 42 -46.63 10.16 56.41
N ALA A 43 -47.02 11.44 56.31
CA ALA A 43 -46.59 12.61 57.08
C ALA A 43 -45.17 13.13 56.79
N SER A 44 -45.01 14.35 56.30
CA SER A 44 -45.49 15.56 56.97
C SER A 44 -46.01 16.63 56.00
N SER A 45 -47.23 17.08 56.23
CA SER A 45 -47.72 18.39 55.80
C SER A 45 -46.84 19.50 56.37
N PRO A 46 -46.59 20.61 55.65
CA PRO A 46 -46.48 21.89 56.30
C PRO A 46 -47.88 22.52 56.29
N GLU A 47 -48.49 22.66 57.46
CA GLU A 47 -49.49 23.70 57.65
C GLU A 47 -48.77 25.04 57.50
N VAL A 48 -49.08 25.77 56.43
CA VAL A 48 -48.90 27.22 56.37
C VAL A 48 -50.04 27.81 55.52
N GLU A 49 -51.11 28.18 56.23
CA GLU A 49 -51.67 29.54 56.20
C GLU A 49 -51.73 30.21 54.81
N ALA A 50 -52.89 30.16 54.16
CA ALA A 50 -53.51 31.14 53.23
C ALA A 50 -52.66 31.87 52.15
N GLY A 51 -51.37 31.55 51.99
CA GLY A 51 -50.44 32.05 50.98
C GLY A 51 -49.82 30.95 50.10
N ASP A 52 -50.14 29.68 50.38
CA ASP A 52 -49.52 28.49 49.78
C ASP A 52 -50.13 28.06 48.42
N ALA A 53 -51.39 28.42 48.15
CA ALA A 53 -52.04 28.14 46.87
C ALA A 53 -51.34 28.83 45.67
N ALA A 54 -50.79 30.03 45.89
CA ALA A 54 -50.02 30.76 44.89
C ALA A 54 -48.63 30.14 44.66
N ALA A 55 -47.99 29.62 45.72
CA ALA A 55 -46.70 28.95 45.65
C ALA A 55 -46.80 27.57 44.96
N ALA A 56 -47.85 26.80 45.25
CA ALA A 56 -48.15 25.53 44.60
C ALA A 56 -48.47 25.71 43.10
N GLY A 57 -49.29 26.70 42.73
CA GLY A 57 -49.56 27.05 41.33
C GLY A 57 -48.30 27.43 40.54
N CYS A 58 -47.40 28.21 41.15
CA CYS A 58 -46.11 28.56 40.57
C CYS A 58 -45.19 27.34 40.38
N ALA A 59 -45.20 26.39 41.33
CA ALA A 59 -44.43 25.16 41.24
C ALA A 59 -44.90 24.25 40.10
N ASP A 60 -46.21 24.10 39.91
CA ASP A 60 -46.77 23.29 38.83
C ASP A 60 -46.58 23.93 37.45
N GLU A 61 -46.66 25.25 37.35
CA GLU A 61 -46.33 25.94 36.11
C GLU A 61 -44.84 25.81 35.77
N ARG A 62 -43.95 25.91 36.76
CA ARG A 62 -42.51 25.61 36.59
C ARG A 62 -42.28 24.17 36.12
N ARG A 63 -42.99 23.19 36.68
CA ARG A 63 -42.92 21.79 36.26
C ARG A 63 -43.41 21.60 34.83
N LEU A 64 -44.48 22.28 34.42
CA LEU A 64 -44.97 22.24 33.04
C LEU A 64 -43.93 22.83 32.07
N ARG A 65 -43.39 24.03 32.38
CA ARG A 65 -42.32 24.65 31.58
C ARG A 65 -41.09 23.75 31.45
N ARG A 66 -40.69 23.08 32.54
CA ARG A 66 -39.59 22.08 32.52
C ARG A 66 -39.90 20.88 31.63
N ARG A 67 -41.12 20.33 31.69
CA ARG A 67 -41.53 19.22 30.81
C ARG A 67 -41.48 19.60 29.34
N ILE A 68 -41.95 20.80 28.99
CA ILE A 68 -41.93 21.31 27.61
C ILE A 68 -40.48 21.53 27.15
N SER A 69 -39.67 22.22 27.95
CA SER A 69 -38.25 22.47 27.65
C SER A 69 -37.44 21.18 27.52
N ASN A 70 -37.65 20.22 28.43
CA ASN A 70 -36.97 18.93 28.39
C ASN A 70 -37.38 18.15 27.13
N ARG A 71 -38.67 18.10 26.81
CA ARG A 71 -39.17 17.47 25.57
C ARG A 71 -38.50 18.07 24.33
N GLU A 72 -38.39 19.39 24.28
CA GLU A 72 -37.73 20.06 23.17
C GLU A 72 -36.23 19.79 23.14
N SER A 73 -35.55 19.80 24.29
CA SER A 73 -34.13 19.50 24.42
C SER A 73 -33.80 18.06 23.99
N ALA A 74 -34.65 17.10 24.35
CA ALA A 74 -34.55 15.70 23.96
C ALA A 74 -34.75 15.55 22.44
N ARG A 75 -35.74 16.25 21.86
CA ARG A 75 -35.93 16.29 20.40
C ARG A 75 -34.70 16.85 19.69
N ARG A 76 -34.17 17.98 20.15
CA ARG A 76 -32.95 18.61 19.58
C ARG A 76 -31.73 17.70 19.71
N SER A 77 -31.57 17.03 20.86
CA SER A 77 -30.50 16.06 21.10
C SER A 77 -30.57 14.86 20.14
N ARG A 78 -31.76 14.26 20.00
CA ARG A 78 -32.02 13.18 19.02
C ARG A 78 -31.72 13.63 17.59
N ALA A 79 -32.16 14.83 17.20
CA ALA A 79 -31.90 15.38 15.88
C ALA A 79 -30.39 15.59 15.62
N ARG A 80 -29.63 16.11 16.60
CA ARG A 80 -28.17 16.27 16.50
C ARG A 80 -27.46 14.92 16.35
N LYS A 81 -27.81 13.93 17.18
CA LYS A 81 -27.26 12.58 17.09
C LYS A 81 -27.56 11.94 15.72
N GLN A 82 -28.78 12.09 15.21
CA GLN A 82 -29.15 11.57 13.89
C GLN A 82 -28.34 12.23 12.76
N ARG A 83 -28.14 13.55 12.81
CA ARG A 83 -27.28 14.26 11.84
C ARG A 83 -25.85 13.71 11.86
N ARG A 84 -25.28 13.54 13.06
CA ARG A 84 -23.93 12.97 13.21
C ARG A 84 -23.83 11.56 12.65
N LEU A 85 -24.83 10.70 12.88
CA LEU A 85 -24.86 9.36 12.31
C LEU A 85 -24.95 9.39 10.77
N ASN A 86 -25.74 10.30 10.21
CA ASN A 86 -25.84 10.47 8.76
C ASN A 86 -24.52 10.97 8.14
N GLU A 87 -23.84 11.93 8.78
CA GLU A 87 -22.51 12.39 8.38
C GLU A 87 -21.50 11.23 8.37
N LEU A 88 -21.44 10.45 9.45
CA LEU A 88 -20.52 9.32 9.55
C LEU A 88 -20.80 8.26 8.46
N ARG A 89 -22.07 7.95 8.19
CA ARG A 89 -22.46 7.04 7.10
C ARG A 89 -22.02 7.57 5.73
N ALA A 90 -22.21 8.87 5.49
CA ALA A 90 -21.78 9.50 4.25
C ALA A 90 -20.24 9.46 4.08
N SER A 91 -19.50 9.72 5.16
CA SER A 91 -18.04 9.61 5.17
C SER A 91 -17.56 8.19 4.92
N ALA A 92 -18.16 7.19 5.58
CA ALA A 92 -17.85 5.78 5.35
C ALA A 92 -18.09 5.37 3.88
N ALA A 93 -19.25 5.72 3.32
CA ALA A 93 -19.56 5.44 1.92
C ALA A 93 -18.58 6.13 0.95
N ALA A 94 -18.17 7.37 1.24
CA ALA A 94 -17.17 8.07 0.44
C ALA A 94 -15.79 7.40 0.52
N LEU A 95 -15.37 6.96 1.71
CA LEU A 95 -14.12 6.23 1.90
C LEU A 95 -14.14 4.87 1.20
N GLU A 96 -15.26 4.14 1.24
CA GLU A 96 -15.40 2.88 0.51
C GLU A 96 -15.28 3.07 -1.00
N ARG A 97 -15.92 4.10 -1.56
CA ARG A 97 -15.78 4.43 -2.99
C ARG A 97 -14.32 4.73 -3.35
N ARG A 98 -13.65 5.57 -2.55
CA ARG A 98 -12.22 5.88 -2.75
C ARG A 98 -11.35 4.63 -2.63
N ARG A 99 -11.62 3.75 -1.67
CA ARG A 99 -10.90 2.48 -1.51
C ARG A 99 -11.04 1.60 -2.76
N ARG A 100 -12.27 1.44 -3.28
CA ARG A 100 -12.53 0.67 -4.50
C ARG A 100 -11.82 1.26 -5.71
N GLU A 101 -11.87 2.58 -5.87
CA GLU A 101 -11.17 3.29 -6.94
C GLU A 101 -9.65 3.11 -6.87
N LEU A 102 -9.04 3.30 -5.70
CA LEU A 102 -7.61 3.09 -5.49
C LEU A 102 -7.20 1.64 -5.75
N ALA A 103 -8.02 0.67 -5.33
CA ALA A 103 -7.79 -0.74 -5.60
C ALA A 103 -7.80 -1.04 -7.12
N ALA A 104 -8.77 -0.50 -7.86
CA ALA A 104 -8.83 -0.65 -9.32
C ALA A 104 -7.61 -0.02 -10.01
N ARG A 105 -7.21 1.19 -9.60
CA ARG A 105 -6.00 1.86 -10.11
C ARG A 105 -4.73 1.05 -9.84
N ALA A 106 -4.61 0.47 -8.64
CA ALA A 106 -3.49 -0.38 -8.27
C ALA A 106 -3.44 -1.66 -9.12
N GLN A 107 -4.58 -2.31 -9.38
CA GLN A 107 -4.63 -3.47 -10.27
C GLN A 107 -4.23 -3.10 -11.70
N ALA A 108 -4.73 -1.99 -12.24
CA ALA A 108 -4.33 -1.51 -13.57
C ALA A 108 -2.83 -1.18 -13.65
N ALA A 109 -2.25 -0.60 -12.59
CA ALA A 109 -0.82 -0.35 -12.51
C ALA A 109 0.00 -1.64 -12.48
N ARG A 110 -0.43 -2.66 -11.72
CA ARG A 110 0.18 -4.00 -11.72
C ARG A 110 0.17 -4.64 -13.11
N GLY A 111 -0.95 -4.56 -13.82
CA GLY A 111 -1.06 -5.05 -15.20
C GLY A 111 -0.06 -4.37 -16.14
N ARG A 112 0.03 -3.04 -16.10
CA ARG A 112 1.02 -2.29 -16.89
C ARG A 112 2.46 -2.66 -16.54
N LEU A 113 2.76 -2.84 -15.25
CA LEU A 113 4.09 -3.27 -14.80
C LEU A 113 4.44 -4.67 -15.32
N ALA A 114 3.48 -5.60 -15.33
CA ALA A 114 3.69 -6.95 -15.86
C ALA A 114 4.02 -6.91 -17.36
N LEU A 115 3.29 -6.11 -18.15
CA LEU A 115 3.57 -5.91 -19.57
C LEU A 115 4.95 -5.28 -19.80
N ALA A 116 5.31 -4.26 -19.03
CA ALA A 116 6.62 -3.63 -19.12
C ALA A 116 7.75 -4.59 -18.78
N ARG A 117 7.57 -5.46 -17.77
CA ARG A 117 8.54 -6.50 -17.41
C ARG A 117 8.72 -7.52 -18.54
N LEU A 118 7.64 -7.96 -19.16
CA LEU A 118 7.69 -8.89 -20.30
C LEU A 118 8.44 -8.27 -21.48
N ALA A 119 8.11 -7.01 -21.84
CA ALA A 119 8.80 -6.29 -22.91
C ALA A 119 10.29 -6.13 -22.61
N ASN A 120 10.64 -5.78 -21.37
CA ASN A 120 12.03 -5.65 -20.96
C ASN A 120 12.80 -6.98 -21.02
N ALA A 121 12.17 -8.09 -20.64
CA ALA A 121 12.75 -9.42 -20.78
C ALA A 121 13.02 -9.76 -22.26
N GLY A 122 12.08 -9.43 -23.17
CA GLY A 122 12.27 -9.57 -24.62
C GLY A 122 13.47 -8.77 -25.13
N LEU A 123 13.53 -7.48 -24.80
CA LEU A 123 14.65 -6.61 -25.21
C LEU A 123 16.00 -7.10 -24.67
N ARG A 124 16.04 -7.63 -23.44
CA ARG A 124 17.25 -8.23 -22.87
C ARG A 124 17.67 -9.50 -23.62
N ALA A 125 16.72 -10.34 -24.02
CA ALA A 125 17.01 -11.53 -24.81
C ALA A 125 17.56 -11.17 -26.20
N GLU A 126 16.98 -10.17 -26.86
CA GLU A 126 17.44 -9.64 -28.14
C GLU A 126 18.85 -9.04 -28.01
N ALA A 127 19.08 -8.19 -27.00
CA ALA A 127 20.40 -7.63 -26.73
C ALA A 127 21.45 -8.74 -26.52
N ALA A 128 21.14 -9.75 -25.72
CA ALA A 128 22.04 -10.88 -25.51
C ALA A 128 22.33 -11.66 -26.82
N ALA A 129 21.32 -11.83 -27.69
CA ALA A 129 21.51 -12.48 -28.98
C ALA A 129 22.42 -11.67 -29.90
N LEU A 130 22.23 -10.35 -29.97
CA LEU A 130 23.08 -9.44 -30.74
C LEU A 130 24.51 -9.42 -30.20
N SER A 131 24.70 -9.35 -28.88
CA SER A 131 26.03 -9.44 -28.25
C SER A 131 26.74 -10.74 -28.61
N ARG A 132 26.04 -11.89 -28.60
CA ARG A 132 26.63 -13.17 -29.04
C ARG A 132 27.06 -13.14 -30.50
N ARG A 133 26.23 -12.56 -31.39
CA ARG A 133 26.56 -12.43 -32.82
C ARG A 133 27.78 -11.54 -33.03
N LEU A 134 27.85 -10.39 -32.35
CA LEU A 134 29.01 -9.48 -32.43
C LEU A 134 30.29 -10.12 -31.89
N LEU A 135 30.19 -10.89 -30.80
CA LEU A 135 31.35 -11.62 -30.28
C LEU A 135 31.82 -12.69 -31.26
N ALA A 136 30.90 -13.41 -31.89
CA ALA A 136 31.21 -14.41 -32.90
C ALA A 136 31.90 -13.78 -34.13
N THR A 137 31.41 -12.63 -34.63
CA THR A 137 32.06 -11.92 -35.74
C THR A 137 33.44 -11.38 -35.36
N ARG A 138 33.60 -10.81 -34.15
CA ARG A 138 34.91 -10.38 -33.63
C ARG A 138 35.89 -11.56 -33.54
N ARG A 139 35.44 -12.72 -33.05
CA ARG A 139 36.25 -13.95 -33.01
C ARG A 139 36.64 -14.43 -34.40
N ALA A 140 35.70 -14.46 -35.36
CA ALA A 140 36.00 -14.85 -36.73
C ALA A 140 37.03 -13.92 -37.38
N PHE A 141 36.90 -12.60 -37.18
CA PHE A 141 37.84 -11.61 -37.70
C PHE A 141 39.24 -11.76 -37.11
N THR A 142 39.34 -11.95 -35.79
CA THR A 142 40.64 -12.16 -35.11
C THR A 142 41.32 -13.44 -35.60
N LEU A 143 40.59 -14.56 -35.71
CA LEU A 143 41.13 -15.79 -36.27
C LEU A 143 41.58 -15.62 -37.72
N GLY A 144 40.80 -14.93 -38.56
CA GLY A 144 41.19 -14.62 -39.94
C GLY A 144 42.48 -13.81 -40.03
N ARG A 145 42.65 -12.79 -39.17
CA ARG A 145 43.89 -12.02 -39.08
C ARG A 145 45.09 -12.87 -38.68
N LEU A 146 44.93 -13.73 -37.67
CA LEU A 146 45.99 -14.63 -37.19
C LEU A 146 46.38 -15.64 -38.28
N TYR A 147 45.41 -16.23 -38.96
CA TYR A 147 45.64 -17.13 -40.08
C TYR A 147 46.40 -16.43 -41.21
N HIS A 148 45.97 -15.25 -41.63
CA HIS A 148 46.67 -14.47 -42.66
C HIS A 148 48.12 -14.14 -42.25
N ALA A 149 48.34 -13.67 -41.03
CA ALA A 149 49.68 -13.39 -40.53
C ALA A 149 50.57 -14.65 -40.57
N ALA A 150 50.06 -15.79 -40.11
CA ALA A 150 50.76 -17.07 -40.14
C ALA A 150 51.11 -17.50 -41.58
N THR A 151 50.18 -17.35 -42.53
CA THR A 151 50.43 -17.68 -43.94
C THR A 151 51.49 -16.78 -44.58
N ILE A 152 51.53 -15.48 -44.25
CA ILE A 152 52.57 -14.56 -44.74
C ILE A 152 53.93 -14.94 -44.17
N THR A 153 54.04 -15.24 -42.86
CA THR A 153 55.30 -15.71 -42.28
C THR A 153 55.77 -17.05 -42.86
N ALA A 154 54.85 -17.98 -43.14
CA ALA A 154 55.20 -19.25 -43.77
C ALA A 154 55.68 -19.07 -45.23
N ALA A 155 55.05 -18.17 -45.99
CA ALA A 155 55.48 -17.82 -47.35
C ALA A 155 56.81 -17.03 -47.38
N ALA A 156 57.07 -16.20 -46.37
CA ALA A 156 58.32 -15.45 -46.24
C ALA A 156 59.49 -16.29 -45.67
N GLY A 157 59.20 -17.38 -44.96
CA GLY A 157 60.19 -18.30 -44.38
C GLY A 157 60.98 -19.15 -45.39
N GLY A 158 60.77 -18.96 -46.69
CA GLY A 158 61.52 -19.62 -47.76
C GLY A 158 62.85 -18.96 -48.15
N SER A 159 63.24 -17.84 -47.55
CA SER A 159 64.52 -17.19 -47.90
C SER A 159 65.12 -16.41 -46.73
N GLY A 160 66.21 -16.96 -46.17
CA GLY A 160 67.39 -16.20 -45.75
C GLY A 160 67.30 -15.26 -44.54
N SER A 161 67.96 -15.68 -43.46
CA SER A 161 68.84 -14.87 -42.59
C SER A 161 68.63 -13.34 -42.54
N GLY A 162 68.19 -12.81 -41.40
CA GLY A 162 68.35 -11.38 -41.08
C GLY A 162 67.52 -10.91 -39.89
N ALA A 163 68.20 -10.50 -38.82
CA ALA A 163 67.60 -9.95 -37.61
C ALA A 163 66.86 -8.63 -37.86
N CYS A 164 65.64 -8.49 -37.33
CA CYS A 164 65.05 -7.21 -36.96
C CYS A 164 63.92 -7.42 -35.93
N SER A 165 64.31 -7.37 -34.67
CA SER A 165 63.44 -7.13 -33.53
C SER A 165 62.79 -5.76 -33.67
N HIS A 166 61.49 -5.69 -33.98
CA HIS A 166 60.52 -4.63 -33.60
C HIS A 166 59.26 -4.79 -34.46
N GLY A 167 58.21 -5.40 -33.92
CA GLY A 167 56.94 -5.57 -34.64
C GLY A 167 56.04 -6.69 -34.13
N PHE A 168 56.50 -7.46 -33.13
CA PHE A 168 55.65 -8.39 -32.40
C PHE A 168 54.89 -7.61 -31.33
N VAL A 169 53.76 -7.00 -31.71
CA VAL A 169 52.82 -6.44 -30.73
C VAL A 169 52.33 -7.61 -29.88
N ASP A 170 52.63 -7.54 -28.58
CA ASP A 170 52.39 -8.58 -27.59
C ASP A 170 50.98 -9.18 -27.72
N ILE A 171 50.93 -10.43 -28.18
CA ILE A 171 49.72 -11.23 -28.24
C ILE A 171 49.08 -11.34 -26.84
N GLU A 172 49.93 -11.37 -25.80
CA GLU A 172 49.55 -11.32 -24.38
C GLU A 172 48.74 -10.05 -24.03
N GLN A 173 49.17 -8.85 -24.47
CA GLN A 173 48.42 -7.60 -24.23
C GLN A 173 47.10 -7.54 -25.01
N THR A 174 47.06 -8.16 -26.20
CA THR A 174 45.86 -8.22 -27.03
C THR A 174 44.82 -9.21 -26.47
N ILE A 175 45.28 -10.29 -25.81
CA ILE A 175 44.42 -11.24 -25.09
C ILE A 175 43.91 -10.60 -23.78
N ALA A 176 44.76 -9.90 -23.03
CA ALA A 176 44.36 -9.23 -21.78
C ALA A 176 43.28 -8.15 -21.99
N SER A 177 43.31 -7.43 -23.12
CA SER A 177 42.27 -6.45 -23.49
C SER A 177 41.00 -7.06 -24.09
N LEU A 178 40.95 -8.37 -24.30
CA LEU A 178 39.78 -9.10 -24.81
C LEU A 178 38.91 -9.70 -23.69
N ILE A 179 39.43 -9.79 -22.46
CA ILE A 179 38.79 -10.45 -21.30
C ILE A 179 38.18 -9.44 -20.30
N ALA A 180 38.59 -8.16 -20.34
CA ALA A 180 37.95 -7.06 -19.58
C ALA A 180 36.72 -6.50 -20.31
#